data_AF-A0A8H5FM10-F1
#
_entry.id   AF-A0A8H5FM10-F1
#
_cell.length_a   1.000
_cell.length_b   1.000
_cell.length_c   1.000
_cell.angle_alpha   90.00
_cell.angle_beta   90.00
_cell.angle_gamma   90.00
#
_symmetry.space_group_name_H-M   'P 1'
#
loop_
_entity.id
_entity.type
_entity.pdbx_description
1 polymer ?
#
loop_
_entity_poly.entity_id
_entity_poly.type
_entity_poly.pdbx_seq_one_letter_code
_entity_poly.pdbx_strand_id
1 'polypeptide(L)'
;MLGFPAGKPRHASLRSRALRAKLLGFPSGQPPPQLASLVGSTPPGVSNVAGAALWTLDYLLSAAQVGISRIFFHQGIGFKYNLIQPVTLTRSKVDGSPLQTPLPPHVQPQYYAAVIAAEAIGPKGNTRISELSIGDGRVAGYAFYEGSKLSRAVIINSLAFFKGSSAGSRQSVHVNLSFAGGSYGAPKSITVKRLDIPHADDETGLTWGGVTYESADARPRGTANVTTVNVANGFDIRATEAVLVTFNN
;
A
#
# COMPACT_ATOMS: atom_id res chain seq x y z
N MET A 1 14.81 -0.23 18.98
CA MET A 1 14.34 -1.13 20.05
C MET A 1 12.85 -1.36 19.83
N LEU A 2 12.46 -2.52 19.28
CA LEU A 2 11.06 -2.87 19.05
C LEU A 2 10.45 -3.37 20.36
N GLY A 3 9.81 -2.46 21.09
CA GLY A 3 9.01 -2.82 22.25
C GLY A 3 7.56 -3.03 21.84
N PHE A 4 6.96 -4.17 22.20
CA PHE A 4 5.53 -4.39 22.08
C PHE A 4 4.80 -3.71 23.24
N PRO A 5 3.83 -2.81 22.99
CA PRO A 5 2.89 -2.43 24.03
C PRO A 5 1.60 -3.24 23.88
N ALA A 6 1.30 -4.05 24.89
CA ALA A 6 -0.08 -4.45 25.15
C ALA A 6 -0.83 -3.20 25.65
N GLY A 7 -1.76 -2.67 24.85
CA GLY A 7 -2.60 -1.53 25.24
C GLY A 7 -3.22 -0.81 24.04
N LYS A 8 -4.44 -0.27 24.24
CA LYS A 8 -5.25 0.52 23.30
C LYS A 8 -4.41 1.39 22.34
N PRO A 9 -4.84 1.60 21.07
CA PRO A 9 -4.10 2.38 20.10
C PRO A 9 -3.76 3.76 20.68
N ARG A 10 -2.48 3.95 21.02
CA ARG A 10 -2.00 5.20 21.64
C ARG A 10 -2.17 6.33 20.62
N HIS A 11 -2.54 7.52 21.09
CA HIS A 11 -2.70 8.75 20.28
C HIS A 11 -1.57 9.02 19.26
N ALA A 12 -0.36 8.50 19.48
CA ALA A 12 0.74 8.54 18.53
C ALA A 12 0.46 7.81 17.20
N SER A 13 -0.20 6.65 17.21
CA SER A 13 -0.51 5.89 15.98
C SER A 13 -1.49 6.65 15.07
N LEU A 14 -2.51 7.28 15.66
CA LEU A 14 -3.48 8.10 14.93
C LEU A 14 -2.85 9.36 14.32
N ARG A 15 -1.93 10.03 15.05
CA ARG A 15 -1.19 11.19 14.53
C ARG A 15 -0.28 10.81 13.36
N SER A 16 0.44 9.70 13.45
CA SER A 16 1.29 9.22 12.36
C SER A 16 0.47 8.83 11.12
N ARG A 17 -0.74 8.28 11.29
CA ARG A 17 -1.64 7.96 10.17
C ARG A 17 -2.15 9.20 9.44
N ALA A 18 -2.60 10.22 10.19
CA ALA A 18 -3.00 11.49 9.61
C ALA A 18 -1.85 12.18 8.86
N LEU A 19 -0.63 12.08 9.40
CA LEU A 19 0.58 12.54 8.72
C LEU A 19 0.82 11.80 7.41
N ARG A 20 0.76 10.46 7.39
CA ARG A 20 0.97 9.66 6.17
C ARG A 20 -0.05 9.94 5.08
N ALA A 21 -1.32 10.16 5.43
CA ALA A 21 -2.30 10.65 4.46
C ALA A 21 -1.87 12.02 3.90
N LYS A 22 -1.51 12.97 4.76
CA LYS A 22 -1.04 14.28 4.30
C LYS A 22 0.20 14.19 3.38
N LEU A 23 1.12 13.27 3.67
CA LEU A 23 2.35 13.06 2.88
C LEU A 23 2.10 12.49 1.49
N LEU A 24 0.96 11.81 1.28
CA LEU A 24 0.51 11.34 -0.04
C LEU A 24 -0.26 12.39 -0.83
N GLY A 25 -0.37 13.63 -0.31
CA GLY A 25 -1.11 14.71 -0.95
C GLY A 25 -2.60 14.76 -0.60
N PHE A 26 -3.07 13.97 0.38
CA PHE A 26 -4.46 14.07 0.86
C PHE A 26 -4.66 15.38 1.67
N PRO A 27 -5.68 16.20 1.39
CA PRO A 27 -5.91 17.46 2.10
C PRO A 27 -6.16 17.23 3.60
N SER A 28 -5.59 18.09 4.45
CA SER A 28 -5.84 18.05 5.90
C SER A 28 -7.30 18.40 6.21
N GLY A 29 -7.99 17.53 6.95
CA GLY A 29 -9.38 17.77 7.36
C GLY A 29 -10.44 17.28 6.36
N GLN A 30 -10.04 16.83 5.17
CA GLN A 30 -10.95 16.05 4.33
C GLN A 30 -10.95 14.58 4.78
N PRO A 31 -12.12 13.93 4.77
CA PRO A 31 -12.16 12.50 5.02
C PRO A 31 -11.32 11.76 3.96
N PRO A 32 -10.63 10.67 4.32
CA PRO A 32 -9.88 9.86 3.35
C PRO A 32 -10.78 9.35 2.21
N PRO A 33 -10.25 8.84 1.07
CA PRO A 33 -11.01 8.52 -0.15
C PRO A 33 -12.38 7.85 0.03
N GLN A 34 -12.51 6.94 1.00
CA GLN A 34 -13.74 6.21 1.31
C GLN A 34 -14.61 6.81 2.40
N LEU A 35 -14.08 7.68 3.24
CA LEU A 35 -14.91 8.56 4.07
C LEU A 35 -15.35 9.79 3.25
N ALA A 36 -14.59 10.16 2.20
CA ALA A 36 -14.96 11.20 1.24
C ALA A 36 -16.02 10.74 0.23
N SER A 37 -16.18 9.43 0.03
CA SER A 37 -17.32 8.89 -0.71
C SER A 37 -18.66 9.11 0.01
N LEU A 38 -18.68 9.26 1.35
CA LEU A 38 -19.88 9.67 2.09
C LEU A 38 -20.31 11.11 1.77
N VAL A 39 -19.42 11.95 1.21
CA VAL A 39 -19.68 13.34 0.81
C VAL A 39 -19.62 13.57 -0.71
N GLY A 40 -19.58 12.50 -1.51
CA GLY A 40 -19.80 12.54 -2.96
C GLY A 40 -18.76 13.32 -3.79
N SER A 41 -17.64 13.77 -3.21
CA SER A 41 -16.65 14.58 -3.92
C SER A 41 -15.23 14.28 -3.45
N THR A 42 -14.54 13.37 -4.13
CA THR A 42 -13.08 13.30 -4.04
C THR A 42 -12.44 14.13 -5.15
N PRO A 43 -11.46 15.00 -4.84
CA PRO A 43 -10.72 15.73 -5.87
C PRO A 43 -10.05 14.77 -6.86
N PRO A 44 -10.07 15.07 -8.17
CA PRO A 44 -9.18 14.42 -9.14
C PRO A 44 -7.72 14.51 -8.69
N GLY A 45 -6.91 13.50 -9.00
CA GLY A 45 -5.49 13.49 -8.62
C GLY A 45 -5.23 13.05 -7.17
N VAL A 46 -6.26 12.64 -6.44
CA VAL A 46 -6.16 12.22 -5.04
C VAL A 46 -6.64 10.78 -4.84
N SER A 47 -7.81 10.43 -5.38
CA SER A 47 -8.39 9.09 -5.18
C SER A 47 -8.16 8.11 -6.33
N ASN A 48 -7.94 8.62 -7.54
CA ASN A 48 -7.75 7.82 -8.76
C ASN A 48 -6.26 7.59 -9.12
N VAL A 49 -5.35 7.88 -8.18
CA VAL A 49 -3.90 7.87 -8.43
C VAL A 49 -3.16 6.83 -7.59
N ALA A 50 -1.92 6.53 -7.96
CA ALA A 50 -1.08 5.49 -7.40
C ALA A 50 -0.84 5.65 -5.89
N GLY A 51 -0.73 6.89 -5.40
CA GLY A 51 -0.66 7.20 -3.98
C GLY A 51 -1.85 6.66 -3.18
N ALA A 52 -3.03 6.58 -3.79
CA ALA A 52 -4.22 6.01 -3.16
C ALA A 52 -4.07 4.50 -2.91
N ALA A 53 -3.26 3.77 -3.68
CA ALA A 53 -2.96 2.37 -3.42
C ALA A 53 -2.22 2.19 -2.09
N LEU A 54 -1.22 3.05 -1.81
CA LEU A 54 -0.47 3.03 -0.56
C LEU A 54 -1.36 3.39 0.63
N TRP A 55 -2.22 4.40 0.47
CA TRP A 55 -3.20 4.76 1.50
C TRP A 55 -4.18 3.61 1.78
N THR A 56 -4.76 3.00 0.75
CA THR A 56 -5.71 1.90 0.90
C THR A 56 -5.06 0.68 1.58
N LEU A 57 -3.80 0.39 1.23
CA LEU A 57 -3.05 -0.70 1.84
C LEU A 57 -2.75 -0.43 3.32
N ASP A 58 -2.24 0.76 3.65
CA ASP A 58 -2.01 1.17 5.05
C ASP A 58 -3.33 1.08 5.82
N TYR A 59 -4.40 1.69 5.31
CA TYR A 59 -5.72 1.66 5.96
C TYR A 59 -6.21 0.23 6.25
N LEU A 60 -6.17 -0.66 5.26
CA LEU A 60 -6.63 -2.04 5.39
C LEU A 60 -5.86 -2.81 6.47
N LEU A 61 -4.52 -2.76 6.42
CA LEU A 61 -3.67 -3.48 7.37
C LEU A 61 -3.80 -2.92 8.79
N SER A 62 -3.99 -1.60 8.87
CA SER A 62 -4.14 -0.88 10.12
C SER A 62 -5.49 -1.13 10.81
N ALA A 63 -6.54 -1.38 10.04
CA ALA A 63 -7.88 -1.69 10.54
C ALA A 63 -7.90 -3.04 11.27
N ALA A 64 -7.15 -4.02 10.78
CA ALA A 64 -6.99 -5.31 11.43
C ALA A 64 -6.39 -5.17 12.86
N GLN A 65 -5.56 -4.15 13.10
CA GLN A 65 -4.94 -3.90 14.42
C GLN A 65 -5.92 -3.44 15.50
N VAL A 66 -7.05 -2.84 15.09
CA VAL A 66 -8.09 -2.37 15.99
C VAL A 66 -9.29 -3.33 16.05
N GLY A 67 -9.11 -4.57 15.56
CA GLY A 67 -10.12 -5.62 15.65
C GLY A 67 -11.20 -5.57 14.56
N ILE A 68 -11.01 -4.78 13.50
CA ILE A 68 -11.92 -4.81 12.35
C ILE A 68 -11.71 -6.13 11.61
N SER A 69 -12.78 -6.92 11.52
CA SER A 69 -12.75 -8.25 10.91
C SER A 69 -12.93 -8.24 9.39
N ARG A 70 -13.63 -7.23 8.86
CA ARG A 70 -13.89 -7.05 7.42
C ARG A 70 -14.00 -5.58 7.07
N ILE A 71 -13.51 -5.23 5.88
CA ILE A 71 -13.70 -3.93 5.26
C ILE A 71 -14.34 -4.13 3.90
N PHE A 72 -15.36 -3.34 3.60
CA PHE A 72 -16.00 -3.30 2.29
C PHE A 72 -15.72 -1.93 1.68
N PHE A 73 -14.93 -1.92 0.61
CA PHE A 73 -14.65 -0.71 -0.14
C PHE A 73 -15.79 -0.39 -1.07
N HIS A 74 -16.33 0.83 -0.95
CA HIS A 74 -17.42 1.27 -1.80
C HIS A 74 -16.98 1.31 -3.27
N GLN A 75 -17.82 0.77 -4.16
CA GLN A 75 -17.59 0.71 -5.60
C GLN A 75 -18.84 1.25 -6.31
N GLY A 76 -18.66 1.74 -7.54
CA GLY A 76 -19.76 2.15 -8.40
C GLY A 76 -19.30 2.26 -9.86
N ILE A 77 -20.10 2.92 -10.70
CA ILE A 77 -19.72 3.17 -12.09
C ILE A 77 -19.09 4.57 -12.16
N GLY A 78 -17.85 4.64 -12.63
CA GLY A 78 -17.16 5.92 -12.85
C GLY A 78 -16.62 6.57 -11.58
N PHE A 79 -16.59 5.86 -10.45
CA PHE A 79 -16.01 6.41 -9.22
C PHE A 79 -14.48 6.43 -9.28
N LYS A 80 -13.91 7.55 -8.84
CA LYS A 80 -12.46 7.79 -8.79
C LYS A 80 -11.74 6.85 -7.82
N TYR A 81 -12.43 6.33 -6.81
CA TYR A 81 -11.90 5.46 -5.75
C TYR A 81 -12.30 3.98 -5.93
N ASN A 82 -12.78 3.59 -7.12
CA ASN A 82 -13.00 2.17 -7.36
C ASN A 82 -11.67 1.42 -7.30
N LEU A 83 -11.73 0.15 -6.94
CA LEU A 83 -10.64 -0.77 -7.19
C LEU A 83 -10.76 -1.31 -8.63
N ILE A 84 -11.99 -1.58 -9.06
CA ILE A 84 -12.30 -2.10 -10.40
C ILE A 84 -13.39 -1.23 -11.01
N GLN A 85 -13.18 -0.79 -12.25
CA GLN A 85 -14.23 -0.23 -13.08
C GLN A 85 -14.87 -1.37 -13.89
N PRO A 86 -16.10 -1.81 -13.57
CA PRO A 86 -16.64 -3.06 -14.13
C PRO A 86 -17.23 -2.91 -15.54
N VAL A 87 -17.54 -1.68 -15.95
CA VAL A 87 -18.19 -1.39 -17.25
C VAL A 87 -17.45 -0.30 -17.99
N THR A 88 -17.59 -0.29 -19.32
CA THR A 88 -17.08 0.79 -20.18
C THR A 88 -17.68 2.14 -19.77
N LEU A 89 -16.83 3.15 -19.66
CA LEU A 89 -17.24 4.53 -19.43
C LEU A 89 -17.24 5.31 -20.72
N THR A 90 -18.31 6.05 -20.97
CA THR A 90 -18.43 7.01 -22.09
C THR A 90 -18.32 8.46 -21.62
N ARG A 91 -18.19 8.66 -20.30
CA ARG A 91 -18.03 9.98 -19.68
C ARG A 91 -16.86 9.95 -18.71
N SER A 92 -16.17 11.08 -18.62
CA SER A 92 -15.01 11.28 -17.78
C SER A 92 -15.39 11.17 -16.31
N LYS A 93 -14.55 10.45 -15.54
CA LYS A 93 -14.67 10.31 -14.09
C LYS A 93 -14.32 11.61 -13.36
N VAL A 94 -13.66 12.55 -14.02
CA VAL A 94 -13.12 13.78 -13.43
C VAL A 94 -14.17 14.88 -13.38
N ASP A 95 -14.81 15.14 -14.51
CA ASP A 95 -15.69 16.29 -14.77
C ASP A 95 -17.03 15.91 -15.44
N GLY A 96 -17.24 14.63 -15.75
CA GLY A 96 -18.46 14.15 -16.39
C GLY A 96 -18.60 14.55 -17.86
N SER A 97 -17.58 15.09 -18.51
CA SER A 97 -17.61 15.38 -19.97
C SER A 97 -17.66 14.09 -20.79
N PRO A 98 -18.20 14.10 -22.03
CA PRO A 98 -18.12 12.95 -22.92
C PRO A 98 -16.67 12.58 -23.25
N LEU A 99 -16.33 11.29 -23.19
CA LEU A 99 -15.02 10.80 -23.61
C LEU A 99 -14.99 10.64 -25.12
N GLN A 100 -13.94 11.16 -25.76
CA GLN A 100 -13.70 10.94 -27.20
C GLN A 100 -13.49 9.46 -27.53
N THR A 101 -12.89 8.71 -26.61
CA THR A 101 -12.74 7.26 -26.69
C THR A 101 -13.32 6.62 -25.43
N PRO A 102 -14.29 5.70 -25.53
CA PRO A 102 -14.81 5.00 -24.37
C PRO A 102 -13.69 4.29 -23.60
N LEU A 103 -13.67 4.44 -22.29
CA LEU A 103 -12.69 3.80 -21.42
C LEU A 103 -13.21 2.41 -21.03
N PRO A 104 -12.59 1.30 -21.48
CA PRO A 104 -13.08 -0.06 -21.20
C PRO A 104 -13.02 -0.41 -19.71
N PRO A 105 -13.60 -1.55 -19.27
CA PRO A 105 -13.37 -2.07 -17.93
C PRO A 105 -11.87 -2.18 -17.62
N HIS A 106 -11.48 -1.78 -16.42
CA HIS A 106 -10.07 -1.73 -16.00
C HIS A 106 -9.96 -1.77 -14.47
N VAL A 107 -8.79 -2.17 -13.98
CA VAL A 107 -8.41 -1.93 -12.58
C VAL A 107 -7.96 -0.49 -12.39
N GLN A 108 -8.18 0.06 -11.20
CA GLN A 108 -7.60 1.32 -10.77
C GLN A 108 -6.49 1.07 -9.75
N PRO A 109 -5.62 2.06 -9.46
CA PRO A 109 -4.41 1.82 -8.64
C PRO A 109 -4.68 1.16 -7.29
N GLN A 110 -5.81 1.48 -6.64
CA GLN A 110 -6.19 0.88 -5.35
C GLN A 110 -6.38 -0.64 -5.41
N TYR A 111 -6.58 -1.24 -6.58
CA TYR A 111 -6.63 -2.69 -6.76
C TYR A 111 -5.36 -3.38 -6.27
N TYR A 112 -4.18 -2.77 -6.48
CA TYR A 112 -2.90 -3.29 -6.02
C TYR A 112 -2.84 -3.42 -4.50
N ALA A 113 -3.55 -2.58 -3.74
CA ALA A 113 -3.65 -2.71 -2.29
C ALA A 113 -4.32 -4.04 -1.89
N ALA A 114 -5.38 -4.44 -2.59
CA ALA A 114 -6.07 -5.70 -2.32
C ALA A 114 -5.19 -6.91 -2.70
N VAL A 115 -4.49 -6.85 -3.84
CA VAL A 115 -3.54 -7.89 -4.26
C VAL A 115 -2.44 -8.09 -3.20
N ILE A 116 -1.80 -7.00 -2.77
CA ILE A 116 -0.71 -7.05 -1.80
C ILE A 116 -1.20 -7.53 -0.43
N ALA A 117 -2.35 -7.03 0.03
CA ALA A 117 -2.94 -7.49 1.29
C ALA A 117 -3.24 -8.98 1.26
N ALA A 118 -3.82 -9.49 0.16
CA ALA A 118 -4.10 -10.91 0.00
C ALA A 118 -2.83 -11.77 0.02
N GLU A 119 -1.77 -11.34 -0.69
CA GLU A 119 -0.48 -12.04 -0.69
C GLU A 119 0.19 -12.01 0.70
N ALA A 120 0.11 -10.89 1.41
CA ALA A 120 0.66 -10.74 2.76
C ALA A 120 -0.09 -11.60 3.79
N ILE A 121 -1.42 -11.68 3.70
CA ILE A 121 -2.25 -12.56 4.55
C ILE A 121 -1.91 -14.03 4.25
N GLY A 122 -1.85 -14.41 2.98
CA GLY A 122 -1.54 -15.77 2.56
C GLY A 122 -2.65 -16.79 2.83
N PRO A 123 -2.46 -18.06 2.41
CA PRO A 123 -3.56 -19.03 2.30
C PRO A 123 -3.85 -19.81 3.60
N LYS A 124 -3.02 -19.72 4.65
CA LYS A 124 -3.08 -20.64 5.80
C LYS A 124 -4.27 -20.43 6.75
N GLY A 125 -5.00 -19.33 6.61
CA GLY A 125 -6.22 -19.05 7.40
C GLY A 125 -6.00 -18.75 8.89
N ASN A 126 -4.77 -18.82 9.40
CA ASN A 126 -4.42 -18.55 10.80
C ASN A 126 -3.44 -17.36 10.97
N THR A 127 -3.35 -16.51 9.95
CA THR A 127 -2.43 -15.37 9.92
C THR A 127 -2.82 -14.33 10.96
N ARG A 128 -1.84 -13.88 11.75
CA ARG A 128 -1.99 -12.76 12.70
C ARG A 128 -1.13 -11.60 12.24
N ILE A 129 -1.66 -10.39 12.34
CA ILE A 129 -0.98 -9.17 11.88
C ILE A 129 -0.61 -8.33 13.11
N SER A 130 0.59 -7.75 13.13
CA SER A 130 1.03 -6.80 14.16
C SER A 130 1.66 -5.56 13.52
N GLU A 131 1.21 -4.36 13.89
CA GLU A 131 1.86 -3.11 13.48
C GLU A 131 3.26 -3.01 14.08
N LEU A 132 4.24 -2.73 13.23
CA LEU A 132 5.64 -2.55 13.62
C LEU A 132 5.88 -1.11 14.08
N SER A 133 6.67 -0.94 15.14
CA SER A 133 7.14 0.38 15.53
C SER A 133 8.34 0.78 14.67
N ILE A 134 8.13 1.77 13.80
CA ILE A 134 9.17 2.33 12.93
C ILE A 134 9.45 3.76 13.38
N GLY A 135 10.73 4.12 13.51
CA GLY A 135 11.20 5.42 13.98
C GLY A 135 11.05 6.57 12.97
N ASP A 136 10.32 6.36 11.87
CA ASP A 136 10.12 7.33 10.80
C ASP A 136 8.61 7.49 10.55
N GLY A 137 8.09 8.70 10.76
CA GLY A 137 6.65 8.99 10.63
C GLY A 137 6.10 8.83 9.21
N ARG A 138 6.97 8.75 8.19
CA ARG A 138 6.60 8.55 6.78
C ARG A 138 6.38 7.06 6.46
N VAL A 139 6.93 6.17 7.27
CA VAL A 139 6.99 4.73 7.00
C VAL A 139 6.07 3.97 7.95
N ALA A 140 5.20 3.12 7.39
CA ALA A 140 4.40 2.17 8.14
C ALA A 140 4.94 0.74 7.95
N GLY A 141 4.72 -0.12 8.94
CA GLY A 141 5.14 -1.52 8.87
C GLY A 141 4.14 -2.45 9.54
N TYR A 142 3.93 -3.61 8.94
CA TYR A 142 3.01 -4.63 9.44
C TYR A 142 3.66 -6.01 9.31
N ALA A 143 3.84 -6.72 10.42
CA ALA A 143 4.35 -8.08 10.44
C ALA A 143 3.19 -9.09 10.43
N PHE A 144 3.40 -10.19 9.71
CA PHE A 144 2.44 -11.27 9.52
C PHE A 144 3.03 -12.58 10.05
N TYR A 145 2.32 -13.18 10.98
CA TYR A 145 2.72 -14.40 11.67
C TYR A 145 1.78 -15.54 11.29
N GLU A 146 2.35 -16.69 10.96
CA GLU A 146 1.61 -17.94 10.78
C GLU A 146 1.89 -18.82 12.00
N GLY A 147 0.91 -18.93 12.91
CA GLY A 147 1.14 -19.49 14.23
C GLY A 147 2.06 -18.59 15.07
N SER A 148 3.22 -19.11 15.46
CA SER A 148 4.27 -18.36 16.18
C SER A 148 5.44 -17.93 15.28
N LYS A 149 5.46 -18.33 14.00
CA LYS A 149 6.54 -18.02 13.06
C LYS A 149 6.25 -16.68 12.37
N LEU A 150 7.21 -15.77 12.39
CA LEU A 150 7.20 -14.59 11.53
C LEU A 150 7.40 -15.05 10.08
N SER A 151 6.39 -14.82 9.22
CA SER A 151 6.41 -15.29 7.83
C SER A 151 6.65 -14.15 6.86
N ARG A 152 6.00 -13.00 7.06
CA ARG A 152 6.05 -11.86 6.13
C ARG A 152 6.01 -10.52 6.86
N ALA A 153 6.40 -9.45 6.19
CA ALA A 153 6.14 -8.07 6.61
C ALA A 153 5.84 -7.17 5.40
N VAL A 154 4.90 -6.25 5.55
CA VAL A 154 4.64 -5.18 4.58
C VAL A 154 5.20 -3.88 5.13
N ILE A 155 6.04 -3.19 4.36
CA ILE A 155 6.59 -1.87 4.69
C ILE A 155 6.12 -0.88 3.62
N ILE A 156 5.63 0.29 4.03
CA ILE A 156 5.00 1.28 3.16
C ILE A 156 5.67 2.64 3.39
N ASN A 157 6.21 3.27 2.35
CA ASN A 157 6.73 4.63 2.40
C ASN A 157 5.73 5.60 1.77
N SER A 158 5.05 6.37 2.62
CA SER A 158 3.97 7.28 2.23
C SER A 158 4.45 8.68 1.81
N LEU A 159 5.76 8.90 1.66
CA LEU A 159 6.27 10.14 1.09
C LEU A 159 5.92 10.20 -0.41
N ALA A 160 5.16 11.20 -0.84
CA ALA A 160 4.84 11.37 -2.25
C ALA A 160 6.07 11.77 -3.09
N PHE A 161 6.18 11.15 -4.26
CA PHE A 161 7.05 11.57 -5.35
C PHE A 161 6.18 11.82 -6.58
N PHE A 162 6.06 13.08 -7.01
CA PHE A 162 5.13 13.50 -8.07
C PHE A 162 5.86 13.68 -9.41
N LYS A 163 5.12 13.65 -10.53
CA LYS A 163 5.67 13.91 -11.88
C LYS A 163 6.47 15.22 -12.00
N GLY A 164 6.04 16.25 -11.30
CA GLY A 164 6.70 17.56 -11.29
C GLY A 164 7.95 17.65 -10.40
N SER A 165 8.34 16.56 -9.73
CA SER A 165 9.54 16.54 -8.88
C SER A 165 10.81 16.61 -9.73
N SER A 166 11.87 17.22 -9.20
CA SER A 166 13.16 17.28 -9.91
C SER A 166 13.73 15.88 -10.18
N ALA A 167 14.34 15.67 -11.34
CA ALA A 167 14.98 14.41 -11.68
C ALA A 167 16.03 14.03 -10.60
N GLY A 168 16.03 12.76 -10.17
CA GLY A 168 16.94 12.26 -9.13
C GLY A 168 16.57 12.65 -7.69
N SER A 169 15.50 13.42 -7.45
CA SER A 169 15.13 13.86 -6.10
C SER A 169 14.34 12.83 -5.29
N ARG A 170 14.08 11.64 -5.84
CA ARG A 170 13.27 10.62 -5.18
C ARG A 170 14.01 10.09 -3.95
N GLN A 171 13.52 10.48 -2.77
CA GLN A 171 14.12 10.09 -1.50
C GLN A 171 13.90 8.60 -1.21
N SER A 172 14.79 8.02 -0.41
CA SER A 172 14.68 6.65 0.11
C SER A 172 14.86 6.62 1.62
N VAL A 173 14.30 5.61 2.25
CA VAL A 173 14.53 5.27 3.66
C VAL A 173 15.20 3.91 3.71
N HIS A 174 16.31 3.81 4.44
CA HIS A 174 16.98 2.54 4.69
C HIS A 174 16.30 1.81 5.85
N VAL A 175 15.85 0.57 5.61
CA VAL A 175 15.12 -0.26 6.57
C VAL A 175 16.05 -1.34 7.11
N ASN A 176 16.39 -1.19 8.40
CA ASN A 176 17.10 -2.21 9.16
C ASN A 176 16.09 -3.15 9.86
N LEU A 177 16.35 -4.46 9.77
CA LEU A 177 15.53 -5.48 10.43
C LEU A 177 16.17 -5.89 11.76
N SER A 178 15.42 -5.77 12.85
CA SER A 178 15.84 -6.21 14.17
C SER A 178 14.79 -7.15 14.76
N PHE A 179 15.25 -8.20 15.46
CA PHE A 179 14.40 -9.25 16.00
C PHE A 179 14.51 -9.28 17.52
N ALA A 180 13.37 -9.49 18.18
CA ALA A 180 13.35 -9.72 19.62
C ALA A 180 14.12 -11.01 19.96
N GLY A 181 15.01 -10.96 20.96
CA GLY A 181 15.92 -12.07 21.28
C GLY A 181 17.27 -12.04 20.54
N GLY A 182 17.52 -11.01 19.71
CA GLY A 182 18.78 -10.84 18.99
C GLY A 182 18.87 -11.68 17.72
N SER A 183 20.09 -11.97 17.27
CA SER A 183 20.33 -12.68 16.01
C SER A 183 20.17 -14.20 16.11
N TYR A 184 20.06 -14.75 17.32
CA TYR A 184 19.98 -16.19 17.54
C TYR A 184 18.61 -16.71 17.08
N GLY A 185 18.59 -17.58 16.07
CA GLY A 185 17.35 -18.08 15.45
C GLY A 185 16.64 -17.07 14.55
N ALA A 186 17.21 -15.88 14.32
CA ALA A 186 16.67 -14.91 13.38
C ALA A 186 16.87 -15.37 11.92
N PRO A 187 15.96 -15.00 11.01
CA PRO A 187 16.13 -15.25 9.58
C PRO A 187 17.43 -14.62 9.08
N LYS A 188 18.20 -15.34 8.25
CA LYS A 188 19.44 -14.82 7.66
C LYS A 188 19.21 -14.16 6.29
N SER A 189 18.18 -14.60 5.58
CA SER A 189 17.81 -14.06 4.29
C SER A 189 16.32 -13.78 4.22
N ILE A 190 15.99 -12.79 3.42
CA ILE A 190 14.63 -12.40 3.08
C ILE A 190 14.51 -12.29 1.57
N THR A 191 13.30 -12.41 1.05
CA THR A 191 12.96 -11.93 -0.29
C THR A 191 12.14 -10.64 -0.18
N VAL A 192 12.41 -9.70 -1.08
CA VAL A 192 11.72 -8.41 -1.16
C VAL A 192 11.03 -8.31 -2.52
N LYS A 193 9.70 -8.21 -2.49
CA LYS A 193 8.84 -7.93 -3.64
C LYS A 193 8.30 -6.50 -3.52
N ARG A 194 8.31 -5.75 -4.62
CA ARG A 194 8.09 -4.29 -4.60
C ARG A 194 6.84 -3.90 -5.38
N LEU A 195 6.05 -2.99 -4.82
CA LEU A 195 5.05 -2.23 -5.56
C LEU A 195 5.77 -1.05 -6.16
N ASP A 196 6.15 -1.18 -7.43
CA ASP A 196 6.78 -0.10 -8.17
C ASP A 196 5.70 0.86 -8.66
N ILE A 197 5.84 2.11 -8.23
CA ILE A 197 4.99 3.23 -8.63
C ILE A 197 5.94 4.28 -9.21
N PRO A 198 5.73 4.74 -10.46
CA PRO A 198 6.57 5.79 -11.02
C PRO A 198 6.37 7.11 -10.26
N HIS A 199 5.12 7.57 -10.12
CA HIS A 199 4.76 8.76 -9.34
C HIS A 199 3.44 8.58 -8.56
N ALA A 200 3.29 9.30 -7.45
CA ALA A 200 2.12 9.24 -6.59
C ALA A 200 0.83 9.71 -7.30
N ASP A 201 0.96 10.59 -8.30
CA ASP A 201 -0.11 11.15 -9.13
C ASP A 201 -0.30 10.42 -10.48
N ASP A 202 0.28 9.22 -10.64
CA ASP A 202 0.00 8.35 -11.78
C ASP A 202 -1.34 7.63 -11.65
N GLU A 203 -2.10 7.52 -12.74
CA GLU A 203 -3.34 6.74 -12.78
C GLU A 203 -3.11 5.28 -13.22
N THR A 204 -1.94 4.99 -13.78
CA THR A 204 -1.53 3.71 -14.38
C THR A 204 -0.02 3.50 -14.26
N GLY A 205 0.48 2.34 -14.68
CA GLY A 205 1.91 2.01 -14.70
C GLY A 205 2.41 1.38 -13.39
N LEU A 206 1.50 0.93 -12.53
CA LEU A 206 1.89 0.23 -11.31
C LEU A 206 2.31 -1.20 -11.63
N THR A 207 3.32 -1.72 -10.93
CA THR A 207 3.65 -3.14 -10.99
C THR A 207 3.93 -3.72 -9.61
N TRP A 208 3.48 -4.96 -9.39
CA TRP A 208 3.73 -5.71 -8.17
C TRP A 208 4.76 -6.82 -8.43
N GLY A 209 6.01 -6.53 -8.09
CA GLY A 209 7.16 -7.38 -8.42
C GLY A 209 7.27 -7.62 -9.92
N GLY A 210 7.13 -6.59 -10.75
CA GLY A 210 7.17 -6.71 -12.22
C GLY A 210 5.89 -7.25 -12.87
N VAL A 211 4.85 -7.56 -12.09
CA VAL A 211 3.55 -7.99 -12.62
C VAL A 211 2.56 -6.82 -12.61
N THR A 212 1.92 -6.56 -13.75
CA THR A 212 0.81 -5.60 -13.86
C THR A 212 -0.53 -6.32 -13.93
N TYR A 213 -1.57 -5.67 -13.42
CA TYR A 213 -2.98 -6.07 -13.54
C TYR A 213 -3.77 -5.14 -14.46
N GLU A 214 -3.09 -4.17 -15.10
CA GLU A 214 -3.68 -3.19 -16.01
C GLU A 214 -3.91 -3.79 -17.42
N SER A 215 -4.46 -4.99 -17.46
CA SER A 215 -4.90 -5.67 -18.68
C SER A 215 -6.41 -5.56 -18.84
N ALA A 216 -6.90 -5.77 -20.07
CA ALA A 216 -8.33 -5.74 -20.38
C ALA A 216 -9.18 -6.75 -19.56
N ASP A 217 -8.56 -7.82 -19.07
CA ASP A 217 -9.17 -8.88 -18.27
C ASP A 217 -8.76 -8.85 -16.79
N ALA A 218 -8.00 -7.83 -16.35
CA ALA A 218 -7.41 -7.71 -15.03
C ALA A 218 -6.53 -8.90 -14.58
N ARG A 219 -6.18 -9.82 -15.49
CA ARG A 219 -5.31 -10.95 -15.19
C ARG A 219 -3.85 -10.49 -15.16
N PRO A 220 -3.01 -11.10 -14.30
CA PRO A 220 -1.61 -10.72 -14.19
C PRO A 220 -0.89 -10.83 -15.55
N ARG A 221 -0.03 -9.85 -15.86
CA ARG A 221 0.88 -9.82 -17.02
C ARG A 221 2.28 -9.42 -16.57
N GLY A 222 3.30 -9.93 -17.26
CA GLY A 222 4.70 -9.72 -16.92
C GLY A 222 5.32 -10.88 -16.15
N THR A 223 6.57 -10.71 -15.73
CA THR A 223 7.36 -11.74 -15.03
C THR A 223 7.55 -11.32 -13.58
N ALA A 224 7.10 -12.18 -12.66
CA ALA A 224 7.29 -11.93 -11.24
C ALA A 224 8.78 -11.88 -10.88
N ASN A 225 9.15 -10.85 -10.13
CA ASN A 225 10.50 -10.60 -9.66
C ASN A 225 10.51 -10.33 -8.17
N VAL A 226 11.51 -10.91 -7.50
CA VAL A 226 11.85 -10.64 -6.11
C VAL A 226 13.36 -10.51 -6.00
N THR A 227 13.81 -9.74 -5.01
CA THR A 227 15.23 -9.59 -4.69
C THR A 227 15.55 -10.32 -3.39
N THR A 228 16.62 -11.11 -3.38
CA THR A 228 17.10 -11.76 -2.15
C THR A 228 18.04 -10.82 -1.42
N VAL A 229 17.81 -10.61 -0.14
CA VAL A 229 18.57 -9.66 0.68
C VAL A 229 19.05 -10.37 1.94
N ASN A 230 20.32 -10.15 2.29
CA ASN A 230 20.83 -10.55 3.60
C ASN A 230 20.22 -9.65 4.66
N VAL A 231 19.60 -10.24 5.67
CA VAL A 231 18.91 -9.51 6.74
C VAL A 231 19.83 -8.51 7.45
N ALA A 232 21.12 -8.83 7.59
CA ALA A 232 22.10 -7.93 8.20
C ALA A 232 22.35 -6.64 7.42
N ASN A 233 22.05 -6.63 6.11
CA ASN A 233 22.26 -5.46 5.25
C ASN A 233 21.04 -4.53 5.20
N GLY A 234 19.86 -4.99 5.60
CA GLY A 234 18.62 -4.25 5.39
C GLY A 234 18.32 -4.00 3.91
N PHE A 235 17.38 -3.10 3.62
CA PHE A 235 17.04 -2.71 2.26
C PHE A 235 16.48 -1.28 2.20
N ASP A 236 16.59 -0.64 1.04
CA ASP A 236 15.99 0.67 0.81
C ASP A 236 14.55 0.59 0.31
N ILE A 237 13.71 1.50 0.81
CA ILE A 237 12.37 1.78 0.31
C ILE A 237 12.27 3.22 -0.17
N ARG A 238 11.98 3.41 -1.45
CA ARG A 238 11.85 4.71 -2.11
C ARG A 238 10.55 5.40 -1.67
N ALA A 239 10.50 6.72 -1.80
CA ALA A 239 9.27 7.49 -1.69
C ALA A 239 8.22 6.91 -2.64
N THR A 240 6.95 6.84 -2.21
CA THR A 240 5.85 6.26 -2.98
C THR A 240 6.14 4.81 -3.39
N GLU A 241 6.41 3.95 -2.41
CA GLU A 241 6.69 2.54 -2.62
C GLU A 241 6.10 1.72 -1.46
N ALA A 242 5.72 0.48 -1.74
CA ALA A 242 5.46 -0.53 -0.72
C ALA A 242 6.26 -1.79 -1.04
N VAL A 243 6.68 -2.53 -0.02
CA VAL A 243 7.37 -3.80 -0.20
C VAL A 243 6.78 -4.89 0.67
N LEU A 244 6.75 -6.11 0.15
CA LEU A 244 6.50 -7.32 0.90
C LEU A 244 7.84 -8.03 1.11
N VAL A 245 8.20 -8.17 2.38
CA VAL A 245 9.32 -8.94 2.86
C VAL A 245 8.79 -10.33 3.20
N THR A 246 9.40 -11.38 2.65
CA THR A 246 9.16 -12.77 3.08
C THR A 246 10.41 -13.30 3.77
N PHE A 247 10.24 -13.84 4.97
CA PHE A 247 11.34 -14.36 5.77
C PHE A 247 11.61 -15.82 5.41
N ASN A 248 12.84 -16.10 4.97
CA ASN A 248 13.29 -17.44 4.64
C ASN A 248 13.88 -18.06 5.92
N ASN A 249 13.10 -18.89 6.60
CA ASN A 249 13.56 -19.65 7.77
C ASN A 249 13.41 -21.14 7.50
#